data_AF-A0A914R7S3-F1
#
_entry.id   AF-A0A914R7S3-F1
#
_cell.length_a   1.000
_cell.length_b   1.000
_cell.length_c   1.000
_cell.angle_alpha   90.00
_cell.angle_beta   90.00
_cell.angle_gamma   90.00
#
_symmetry.space_group_name_H-M   'P 1'
#
loop_
_entity.id
_entity.type
_entity.pdbx_description
1 polymer ?
#
loop_
_entity_poly.entity_id
_entity_poly.type
_entity_poly.pdbx_seq_one_letter_code
_entity_poly.pdbx_strand_id
1 'polypeptide(L)'
;MCCSLRVLATVTLVLLISALFTVTSTTVVAVLHNIQQLRITSLGFPYNYEQISSEIHWLFLAILCLECFSHVSEETEQPRKTLPRMFPLISKTTSALIIGSMFAYFPFTQKLHFHEKILLPNVFNSILIYSARYLLSVGAVCALSGALLVSFLPSSRLLCAITRDRLIPFPIKLLKLHGKGGSPRISILCCAFFSGILVLIPQQFLFSLIPISVCVRIFCQVSFFERYRNFGILKFFLK
;
A
#
# COMPACT_ATOMS: atom_id res chain seq x y z
N MET A 1 12.61 -21.67 8.56
CA MET A 1 11.85 -20.59 7.91
C MET A 1 12.15 -19.18 8.44
N CYS A 2 12.62 -19.01 9.69
CA CYS A 2 12.73 -17.69 10.31
C CYS A 2 13.84 -16.76 9.78
N CYS A 3 15.02 -17.25 9.36
CA CYS A 3 16.14 -16.34 9.05
C CYS A 3 15.88 -15.44 7.84
N SER A 4 15.34 -15.95 6.72
CA SER A 4 15.08 -15.11 5.54
C SER A 4 13.92 -14.14 5.75
N LEU A 5 12.89 -14.55 6.52
CA LEU A 5 11.73 -13.70 6.79
C LEU A 5 12.07 -12.59 7.79
N ARG A 6 12.91 -12.89 8.79
CA ARG A 6 13.44 -11.88 9.72
C ARG A 6 14.25 -10.82 8.99
N VAL A 7 15.12 -11.22 8.05
CA VAL A 7 15.88 -10.25 7.23
C VAL A 7 14.91 -9.36 6.43
N LEU A 8 13.92 -9.96 5.77
CA LEU A 8 12.93 -9.20 5.00
C LEU A 8 12.14 -8.22 5.89
N ALA A 9 11.70 -8.66 7.06
CA ALA A 9 11.00 -7.81 8.03
C ALA A 9 11.89 -6.68 8.56
N THR A 10 13.18 -6.94 8.81
CA THR A 10 14.11 -5.88 9.23
C THR A 10 14.33 -4.85 8.13
N VAL A 11 14.43 -5.28 6.86
CA VAL A 11 14.61 -4.37 5.73
C VAL A 11 13.36 -3.50 5.53
N THR A 12 12.16 -4.08 5.55
CA THR A 12 10.92 -3.31 5.40
C THR A 12 10.69 -2.35 6.56
N LEU A 13 11.06 -2.75 7.78
CA LEU A 13 11.01 -1.88 8.95
C LEU A 13 11.97 -0.69 8.82
N VAL A 14 13.21 -0.92 8.38
CA VAL A 14 14.19 0.17 8.14
C VAL A 14 13.69 1.11 7.04
N LEU A 15 13.15 0.58 5.94
CA LEU A 15 12.57 1.40 4.87
C LEU A 15 11.39 2.24 5.37
N LEU A 16 10.51 1.67 6.18
CA LEU A 16 9.39 2.39 6.78
C LEU A 16 9.86 3.53 7.69
N ILE A 17 10.83 3.28 8.57
CA ILE A 17 11.38 4.31 9.47
C ILE A 17 12.02 5.44 8.65
N SER A 18 12.80 5.08 7.62
CA SER A 18 13.40 6.08 6.73
C SER A 18 12.36 6.93 6.01
N ALA A 19 11.29 6.31 5.49
CA ALA A 19 10.19 7.02 4.84
C ALA A 19 9.46 7.94 5.82
N LEU A 20 9.11 7.45 7.02
CA LEU A 20 8.47 8.26 8.05
C LEU A 20 9.32 9.48 8.44
N PHE A 21 10.62 9.31 8.60
CA PHE A 21 11.55 10.39 8.89
C PHE A 21 11.61 11.43 7.75
N THR A 22 11.66 10.98 6.49
CA THR A 22 11.65 11.90 5.34
C THR A 22 10.31 12.65 5.22
N VAL A 23 9.18 12.00 5.50
CA VAL A 23 7.86 12.62 5.47
C VAL A 23 7.75 13.66 6.58
N THR A 24 8.10 13.33 7.82
CA THR A 24 8.05 14.31 8.93
C THR A 24 8.98 15.49 8.70
N SER A 25 10.18 15.25 8.17
CA SER A 25 11.12 16.34 7.85
C SER A 25 10.57 17.26 6.76
N THR A 26 10.01 16.70 5.67
CA THR A 26 9.46 17.50 4.57
C THR A 26 8.19 18.23 4.94
N THR A 27 7.32 17.66 5.79
CA THR A 27 6.14 18.36 6.31
C THR A 27 6.52 19.52 7.21
N VAL A 28 7.53 19.39 8.06
CA VAL A 28 8.03 20.51 8.87
C VAL A 28 8.56 21.66 8.00
N VAL A 29 9.34 21.34 6.96
CA VAL A 29 9.85 22.35 6.01
C VAL A 29 8.70 23.04 5.25
N ALA A 30 7.72 22.25 4.80
CA ALA A 30 6.53 22.78 4.11
C ALA A 30 5.72 23.72 5.01
N VAL A 31 5.51 23.34 6.29
CA VAL A 31 4.83 24.20 7.27
C VAL A 31 5.62 25.48 7.53
N LEU A 32 6.93 25.39 7.75
CA LEU A 32 7.79 26.54 8.05
C LEU A 32 7.74 27.60 6.94
N HIS A 33 7.77 27.16 5.69
CA HIS A 33 7.69 28.06 4.53
C HIS A 33 6.29 28.69 4.37
N ASN A 34 5.26 28.05 4.91
CA ASN A 34 3.87 28.46 4.70
C ASN A 34 3.25 29.24 5.87
N ILE A 35 4.03 29.57 6.91
CA ILE A 35 3.56 30.32 8.11
C ILE A 35 2.88 31.65 7.73
N GLN A 36 3.31 32.31 6.63
CA GLN A 36 2.71 33.57 6.17
C GLN A 36 1.39 33.42 5.38
N GLN A 37 1.00 32.20 4.98
CA GLN A 37 -0.11 31.96 4.04
C GLN A 37 -1.21 31.03 4.54
N LEU A 38 -1.30 30.81 5.86
CA LEU A 38 -2.38 30.05 6.50
C LEU A 38 -3.76 30.74 6.47
N ARG A 39 -3.99 31.68 5.54
CA ARG A 39 -5.28 32.33 5.38
C ARG A 39 -6.21 31.41 4.59
N ILE A 40 -6.88 30.52 5.30
CA ILE A 40 -7.91 29.61 4.77
C ILE A 40 -9.13 30.47 4.39
N THR A 41 -9.13 31.09 3.21
CA THR A 41 -10.19 32.03 2.81
C THR A 41 -11.34 31.43 2.03
N SER A 42 -11.32 30.15 1.66
CA SER A 42 -12.52 29.52 1.12
C SER A 42 -12.43 27.99 1.18
N LEU A 43 -13.14 27.41 2.15
CA LEU A 43 -13.53 26.00 2.15
C LEU A 43 -14.77 25.86 1.23
N GLY A 44 -14.65 26.36 -0.01
CA GLY A 44 -15.72 26.33 -1.00
C GLY A 44 -15.71 24.97 -1.68
N PHE A 45 -16.83 24.26 -1.59
CA PHE A 45 -17.00 22.93 -2.15
C PHE A 45 -17.95 22.97 -3.36
N PRO A 46 -17.53 23.47 -4.54
CA PRO A 46 -18.29 23.27 -5.76
C PRO A 46 -18.05 21.84 -6.26
N TYR A 47 -18.67 20.85 -5.61
CA TYR A 47 -18.59 19.46 -6.07
C TYR A 47 -19.50 19.26 -7.27
N ASN A 48 -18.91 18.91 -8.41
CA ASN A 48 -19.65 18.43 -9.56
C ASN A 48 -19.76 16.90 -9.51
N TYR A 49 -20.81 16.31 -10.11
CA TYR A 49 -20.97 14.83 -10.14
C TYR A 49 -19.74 14.12 -10.74
N GLU A 50 -19.12 14.72 -11.75
CA GLU A 50 -17.87 14.24 -12.37
C GLU A 50 -16.68 14.22 -11.40
N GLN A 51 -16.63 15.14 -10.44
CA GLN A 51 -15.55 15.16 -9.46
C GLN A 51 -15.76 14.06 -8.42
N ILE A 52 -17.00 13.87 -7.96
CA ILE A 52 -17.32 12.81 -7.00
C ILE A 52 -16.99 11.43 -7.59
N SER A 53 -17.33 11.20 -8.87
CA SER A 53 -17.03 9.92 -9.53
C SER A 53 -15.52 9.66 -9.66
N SER A 54 -14.72 10.71 -9.93
CA SER A 54 -13.26 10.58 -9.98
C SER A 54 -12.67 10.19 -8.62
N GLU A 55 -13.19 10.73 -7.52
CA GLU A 55 -12.68 10.49 -6.17
C GLU A 55 -12.99 9.08 -5.63
N ILE A 56 -14.06 8.43 -6.13
CA ILE A 56 -14.42 7.05 -5.74
C ILE A 56 -13.27 6.07 -5.99
N HIS A 57 -12.44 6.30 -7.00
CA HIS A 57 -11.28 5.45 -7.30
C HIS A 57 -10.28 5.40 -6.14
N TRP A 58 -10.04 6.52 -5.46
CA TRP A 58 -9.15 6.58 -4.30
C TRP A 58 -9.71 5.83 -3.09
N LEU A 59 -11.04 5.79 -2.94
CA LEU A 59 -11.70 4.97 -1.92
C LEU A 59 -11.46 3.47 -2.17
N PHE A 60 -11.59 3.02 -3.42
CA PHE A 60 -11.28 1.63 -3.77
C PHE A 60 -9.81 1.28 -3.53
N LEU A 61 -8.89 2.22 -3.80
CA LEU A 61 -7.48 2.05 -3.50
C LEU A 61 -7.22 1.92 -1.98
N ALA A 62 -7.96 2.67 -1.15
CA ALA A 62 -7.87 2.55 0.30
C ALA A 62 -8.37 1.17 0.79
N ILE A 63 -9.44 0.64 0.20
CA ILE A 63 -9.93 -0.71 0.50
C ILE A 63 -8.87 -1.77 0.16
N LEU A 64 -8.22 -1.66 -1.01
CA LEU A 64 -7.12 -2.56 -1.39
C LEU A 64 -5.96 -2.52 -0.38
N CYS A 65 -5.65 -1.35 0.16
CA CYS A 65 -4.63 -1.22 1.20
C CYS A 65 -5.02 -1.95 2.50
N LEU A 66 -6.31 -1.89 2.89
CA LEU A 66 -6.82 -2.61 4.06
C LEU A 66 -6.78 -4.13 3.87
N GLU A 67 -7.05 -4.64 2.66
CA GLU A 67 -6.89 -6.06 2.32
C GLU A 67 -5.41 -6.50 2.41
N CYS A 68 -4.50 -5.69 1.88
CA CYS A 68 -3.07 -6.00 2.00
C CYS A 68 -2.63 -6.03 3.46
N PHE A 69 -3.16 -5.12 4.29
CA PHE A 69 -2.90 -5.08 5.71
C PHE A 69 -3.44 -6.32 6.45
N SER A 70 -4.62 -6.82 6.10
CA SER A 70 -5.18 -8.02 6.74
C SER A 70 -4.34 -9.26 6.47
N HIS A 71 -3.90 -9.46 5.22
CA HIS A 71 -2.99 -10.56 4.86
C HIS A 71 -1.66 -10.50 5.62
N VAL A 72 -1.10 -9.30 5.79
CA VAL A 72 0.13 -9.12 6.58
C VAL A 72 -0.14 -9.32 8.06
N SER A 73 -1.34 -8.98 8.54
CA SER A 73 -1.70 -9.22 9.93
C SER A 73 -1.84 -10.71 10.25
N GLU A 74 -2.25 -11.56 9.30
CA GLU A 74 -2.28 -13.01 9.49
C GLU A 74 -0.88 -13.59 9.74
N GLU A 75 0.17 -12.88 9.32
CA GLU A 75 1.57 -13.22 9.55
C GLU A 75 2.12 -12.80 10.91
N THR A 76 1.34 -12.06 11.70
CA THR A 76 1.77 -11.59 13.01
C THR A 76 1.63 -12.69 14.06
N GLU A 77 2.55 -12.71 15.02
CA GLU A 77 2.44 -13.61 16.17
C GLU A 77 1.22 -13.19 17.02
N GLN A 78 0.26 -14.12 17.18
CA GLN A 78 -0.98 -13.92 17.96
C GLN A 78 -1.83 -12.71 17.51
N PRO A 79 -2.42 -12.71 16.29
CA PRO A 79 -3.15 -11.57 15.75
C PRO A 79 -4.33 -11.15 16.65
N ARG A 80 -5.01 -12.13 17.28
CA ARG A 80 -6.19 -11.90 18.13
C ARG A 80 -5.92 -11.00 19.34
N LYS A 81 -4.68 -10.94 19.84
CA LYS A 81 -4.29 -10.08 20.98
C LYS A 81 -3.58 -8.81 20.50
N THR A 82 -2.75 -8.92 19.48
CA THR A 82 -1.89 -7.83 19.00
C THR A 82 -2.66 -6.82 18.15
N LEU A 83 -3.53 -7.29 17.26
CA LEU A 83 -4.32 -6.45 16.35
C LEU A 83 -5.17 -5.39 17.08
N PRO A 84 -6.02 -5.74 18.08
CA PRO A 84 -6.88 -4.75 18.74
C PRO A 84 -6.09 -3.70 19.53
N ARG A 85 -4.87 -4.01 19.98
CA ARG A 85 -4.00 -3.06 20.69
C ARG A 85 -3.23 -2.14 19.74
N MET A 86 -2.69 -2.69 18.65
CA MET A 86 -1.80 -1.96 17.74
C MET A 86 -2.56 -1.14 16.69
N PHE A 87 -3.69 -1.65 16.20
CA PHE A 87 -4.49 -0.99 15.16
C PHE A 87 -4.85 0.47 15.48
N PRO A 88 -5.38 0.83 16.67
CA PRO A 88 -5.73 2.22 16.96
C PRO A 88 -4.49 3.13 17.03
N LEU A 89 -3.35 2.63 17.54
CA LEU A 89 -2.11 3.40 17.62
C LEU A 89 -1.54 3.70 16.24
N ILE A 90 -1.46 2.68 15.39
CA ILE A 90 -0.93 2.80 14.02
C ILE A 90 -1.86 3.69 13.18
N SER A 91 -3.17 3.47 13.27
CA SER A 91 -4.17 4.26 12.54
C SER A 91 -4.12 5.73 12.95
N LYS A 92 -4.11 6.03 14.27
CA LYS A 92 -4.01 7.41 14.77
C LYS A 92 -2.72 8.11 14.36
N THR A 93 -1.59 7.41 14.42
CA THR A 93 -0.29 7.99 14.05
C THR A 93 -0.23 8.27 12.55
N THR A 94 -0.68 7.32 11.74
CA THR A 94 -0.66 7.44 10.28
C THR A 94 -1.65 8.50 9.80
N SER A 95 -2.86 8.55 10.35
CA SER A 95 -3.85 9.56 9.99
C SER A 95 -3.40 10.97 10.36
N ALA A 96 -2.79 11.16 11.54
CA ALA A 96 -2.23 12.45 11.94
C ALA A 96 -1.12 12.90 10.99
N LEU A 97 -0.24 11.99 10.55
CA LEU A 97 0.81 12.28 9.57
C LEU A 97 0.22 12.66 8.20
N ILE A 98 -0.78 11.91 7.73
CA ILE A 98 -1.43 12.20 6.45
C ILE A 98 -2.11 13.56 6.50
N ILE A 99 -2.96 13.83 7.50
CA ILE A 99 -3.68 15.10 7.64
C ILE A 99 -2.69 16.27 7.77
N GLY A 100 -1.66 16.11 8.60
CA GLY A 100 -0.62 17.12 8.77
C GLY A 100 0.13 17.40 7.47
N SER A 101 0.44 16.35 6.70
CA SER A 101 1.07 16.50 5.38
C SER A 101 0.15 17.21 4.39
N MET A 102 -1.12 16.82 4.30
CA MET A 102 -2.07 17.45 3.39
C MET A 102 -2.24 18.94 3.70
N PHE A 103 -2.34 19.30 4.98
CA PHE A 103 -2.42 20.69 5.40
C PHE A 103 -1.16 21.49 5.05
N ALA A 104 0.02 20.88 5.19
CA ALA A 104 1.28 21.49 4.81
C ALA A 104 1.41 21.69 3.29
N TYR A 105 0.86 20.78 2.49
CA TYR A 105 1.00 20.79 1.02
C TYR A 105 -0.10 21.54 0.27
N PHE A 106 -1.32 21.62 0.81
CA PHE A 106 -2.46 22.38 0.28
C PHE A 106 -2.16 23.79 -0.27
N PRO A 107 -1.43 24.68 0.42
CA PRO A 107 -1.05 26.01 -0.11
C PRO A 107 -0.26 25.95 -1.43
N PHE A 108 0.57 24.93 -1.60
CA PHE A 108 1.36 24.77 -2.82
C PHE A 108 0.46 24.35 -3.98
N THR A 109 -0.61 23.59 -3.70
CA THR A 109 -1.56 23.13 -4.71
C THR A 109 -2.45 24.21 -5.27
N GLN A 110 -2.72 25.26 -4.50
CA GLN A 110 -3.48 26.39 -4.99
C GLN A 110 -2.63 27.31 -5.90
N LYS A 111 -1.33 27.44 -5.62
CA LYS A 111 -0.42 28.31 -6.40
C LYS A 111 0.05 27.69 -7.71
N LEU A 112 0.37 26.41 -7.65
CA LEU A 112 0.82 25.65 -8.80
C LEU A 112 -0.42 24.98 -9.34
N HIS A 113 -1.04 25.54 -10.39
CA HIS A 113 -2.08 24.82 -11.13
C HIS A 113 -1.49 23.48 -11.57
N PHE A 114 -1.80 22.44 -10.81
CA PHE A 114 -1.19 21.13 -10.97
C PHE A 114 -1.65 20.57 -12.32
N HIS A 115 -0.74 20.56 -13.30
CA HIS A 115 -0.90 19.65 -14.42
C HIS A 115 -0.80 18.22 -13.88
N GLU A 116 -1.70 17.34 -14.35
CA GLU A 116 -1.96 15.97 -13.86
C GLU A 116 -0.75 15.02 -13.77
N LYS A 117 0.45 15.46 -14.17
CA LYS A 117 1.68 14.65 -14.26
C LYS A 117 2.82 15.12 -13.35
N ILE A 118 2.62 16.15 -12.53
CA ILE A 118 3.70 16.71 -11.71
C ILE A 118 3.88 15.86 -10.45
N LEU A 119 5.06 15.26 -10.29
CA LEU A 119 5.48 14.54 -9.09
C LEU A 119 5.54 15.49 -7.89
N LEU A 120 5.09 15.04 -6.72
CA LEU A 120 5.09 15.85 -5.49
C LEU A 120 6.48 16.45 -5.14
N PRO A 121 7.62 15.74 -5.31
CA PRO A 121 8.95 16.34 -5.15
C PRO A 121 9.24 17.52 -6.07
N ASN A 122 8.67 17.56 -7.28
CA ASN A 122 8.93 18.63 -8.25
C ASN A 122 8.32 19.97 -7.81
N VAL A 123 7.33 19.95 -6.92
CA VAL A 123 6.74 21.14 -6.29
C VAL A 123 7.80 21.95 -5.53
N PHE A 124 8.77 21.27 -4.90
CA PHE A 124 9.87 21.92 -4.20
C PHE A 124 10.87 22.62 -5.14
N ASN A 125 10.90 22.23 -6.43
CA ASN A 125 11.73 22.89 -7.42
C ASN A 125 11.23 24.32 -7.71
N SER A 126 9.91 24.51 -7.76
CA SER A 126 9.26 25.82 -7.95
C SER A 126 9.49 26.78 -6.79
N ILE A 127 9.89 26.28 -5.62
CA ILE A 127 10.12 27.06 -4.39
C ILE A 127 11.64 27.26 -4.17
N LEU A 128 12.50 26.81 -5.09
CA LEU A 128 13.96 26.87 -5.01
C LEU A 128 14.59 26.12 -3.80
N ILE A 129 13.85 25.17 -3.18
CA ILE A 129 14.35 24.36 -2.06
C ILE A 129 14.76 22.98 -2.59
N TYR A 130 15.96 22.90 -3.16
CA TYR A 130 16.47 21.67 -3.76
C TYR A 130 16.69 20.53 -2.73
N SER A 131 17.09 20.86 -1.50
CA SER A 131 17.36 19.85 -0.46
C SER A 131 16.11 19.07 -0.07
N ALA A 132 14.96 19.73 0.05
CA ALA A 132 13.69 19.10 0.38
C ALA A 132 13.19 18.18 -0.75
N ARG A 133 13.44 18.56 -2.02
CA ARG A 133 13.14 17.72 -3.18
C ARG A 133 13.88 16.39 -3.09
N TYR A 134 15.19 16.41 -2.89
CA TYR A 134 15.99 15.18 -2.82
C TYR A 134 15.55 14.29 -1.66
N LEU A 135 15.30 14.88 -0.48
CA LEU A 135 14.83 14.15 0.69
C LEU A 135 13.48 13.47 0.42
N LEU A 136 12.52 14.19 -0.19
CA LEU A 136 11.21 13.63 -0.51
C LEU A 136 11.29 12.56 -1.61
N SER A 137 12.12 12.75 -2.63
CA SER A 137 12.32 11.73 -3.69
C SER A 137 12.91 10.44 -3.14
N VAL A 138 13.93 10.53 -2.27
CA VAL A 138 14.51 9.35 -1.60
C VAL A 138 13.46 8.68 -0.72
N GLY A 139 12.72 9.47 0.06
CA GLY A 139 11.61 8.98 0.89
C GLY A 139 10.55 8.23 0.08
N ALA A 140 10.17 8.77 -1.08
CA ALA A 140 9.19 8.15 -1.98
C ALA A 140 9.70 6.81 -2.52
N VAL A 141 10.96 6.71 -2.93
CA VAL A 141 11.57 5.46 -3.41
C VAL A 141 11.65 4.42 -2.27
N CYS A 142 12.02 4.85 -1.07
CA CYS A 142 12.03 3.98 0.12
C CYS A 142 10.63 3.48 0.49
N ALA A 143 9.61 4.35 0.44
CA ALA A 143 8.22 3.97 0.70
C ALA A 143 7.68 3.00 -0.35
N LEU A 144 7.90 3.28 -1.65
CA LEU A 144 7.48 2.43 -2.76
C LEU A 144 8.15 1.05 -2.70
N SER A 145 9.46 1.00 -2.48
CA SER A 145 10.18 -0.27 -2.35
C SER A 145 9.69 -1.09 -1.14
N GLY A 146 9.45 -0.43 0.00
CA GLY A 146 8.84 -1.06 1.18
C GLY A 146 7.47 -1.64 0.88
N ALA A 147 6.60 -0.87 0.22
CA ALA A 147 5.26 -1.34 -0.17
C ALA A 147 5.32 -2.53 -1.13
N LEU A 148 6.21 -2.50 -2.13
CA LEU A 148 6.41 -3.63 -3.06
C LEU A 148 6.85 -4.90 -2.33
N LEU A 149 7.82 -4.79 -1.41
CA LEU A 149 8.29 -5.91 -0.60
C LEU A 149 7.15 -6.53 0.22
N VAL A 150 6.28 -5.69 0.79
CA VAL A 150 5.11 -6.13 1.55
C VAL A 150 4.08 -6.83 0.65
N SER A 151 3.80 -6.30 -0.54
CA SER A 151 2.86 -6.92 -1.49
C SER A 151 3.35 -8.26 -2.06
N PHE A 152 4.67 -8.48 -2.14
CA PHE A 152 5.23 -9.76 -2.59
C PHE A 152 5.09 -10.91 -1.57
N LEU A 153 4.92 -10.58 -0.29
CA LEU A 153 4.75 -11.58 0.78
C LEU A 153 3.51 -12.47 0.57
N PRO A 154 2.28 -11.94 0.47
CA PRO A 154 1.09 -12.77 0.29
C PRO A 154 1.05 -13.43 -1.09
N SER A 155 1.49 -12.74 -2.15
CA SER A 155 1.43 -13.24 -3.53
C SER A 155 2.32 -14.47 -3.76
N SER A 156 3.54 -14.47 -3.22
CA SER A 156 4.43 -15.64 -3.32
C SER A 156 3.90 -16.85 -2.55
N ARG A 157 3.25 -16.63 -1.40
CA ARG A 157 2.63 -17.72 -0.61
C ARG A 157 1.40 -18.29 -1.29
N LEU A 158 0.56 -17.41 -1.83
CA LEU A 158 -0.62 -17.81 -2.59
C LEU A 158 -0.23 -18.69 -3.78
N LEU A 159 0.78 -18.27 -4.56
CA LEU A 159 1.26 -19.06 -5.69
C LEU A 159 1.83 -20.42 -5.25
N CYS A 160 2.49 -20.48 -4.10
CA CYS A 160 2.98 -21.73 -3.53
C CYS A 160 1.85 -22.67 -3.06
N ALA A 161 0.78 -22.14 -2.49
CA ALA A 161 -0.40 -22.91 -2.11
C ALA A 161 -1.10 -23.50 -3.35
N ILE A 162 -1.38 -22.67 -4.35
CA ILE A 162 -2.07 -23.09 -5.58
C ILE A 162 -1.26 -24.16 -6.34
N THR A 163 0.07 -24.04 -6.36
CA THR A 163 0.94 -25.05 -7.00
C THR A 163 0.96 -26.37 -6.23
N ARG A 164 0.86 -26.35 -4.89
CA ARG A 164 0.74 -27.57 -4.07
C ARG A 164 -0.57 -28.31 -4.33
N ASP A 165 -1.64 -27.56 -4.56
CA ASP A 165 -2.96 -28.10 -4.90
C ASP A 165 -3.04 -28.63 -6.34
N ARG A 166 -1.93 -28.58 -7.10
CA ARG A 166 -1.80 -28.99 -8.52
C ARG A 166 -2.77 -28.29 -9.47
N LEU A 167 -3.29 -27.12 -9.08
CA LEU A 167 -4.24 -26.37 -9.90
C LEU A 167 -3.57 -25.69 -11.10
N ILE A 168 -2.26 -25.43 -11.01
CA ILE A 168 -1.46 -24.87 -12.10
C ILE A 168 -0.42 -25.92 -12.54
N PRO A 169 -0.26 -26.20 -13.85
CA PRO A 169 0.71 -27.18 -14.37
C PRO A 169 2.16 -26.66 -14.33
N PHE A 170 2.56 -25.93 -13.29
CA PHE A 170 3.96 -25.59 -13.09
C PHE A 170 4.72 -26.85 -12.64
N PRO A 171 5.93 -27.10 -13.18
CA PRO A 171 6.75 -28.23 -12.73
C PRO A 171 7.01 -28.11 -11.23
N ILE A 172 6.48 -29.04 -10.43
CA ILE A 172 6.67 -29.13 -8.97
C ILE A 172 8.16 -29.14 -8.58
N LYS A 173 9.03 -29.57 -9.51
CA LYS A 173 10.51 -29.54 -9.38
C LYS A 173 11.08 -28.10 -9.29
N LEU A 174 10.46 -27.11 -9.94
CA LEU A 174 10.85 -25.69 -9.86
C LEU A 174 10.41 -25.05 -8.54
N LEU A 175 9.41 -25.61 -7.87
CA LEU A 175 8.93 -25.16 -6.56
C LEU A 175 9.40 -26.08 -5.43
N LYS A 176 10.43 -26.89 -5.67
CA LYS A 176 11.08 -27.67 -4.62
C LYS A 176 11.88 -26.69 -3.76
N LEU A 177 11.47 -26.54 -2.49
CA LEU A 177 12.17 -25.71 -1.51
C LEU A 177 13.65 -26.13 -1.48
N HIS A 178 14.52 -25.36 -2.13
CA HIS A 178 15.94 -25.67 -2.21
C HIS A 178 16.62 -25.24 -0.89
N GLY A 179 17.03 -26.22 -0.08
CA GLY A 179 17.89 -26.04 1.09
C GLY A 179 17.21 -25.57 2.38
N LYS A 180 18.00 -25.57 3.47
CA LYS A 180 17.63 -25.30 4.88
C LYS A 180 16.86 -23.98 5.15
N GLY A 181 16.73 -23.11 4.13
CA GLY A 181 16.07 -21.81 4.22
C GLY A 181 14.60 -21.76 3.77
N GLY A 182 14.13 -22.72 2.98
CA GLY A 182 12.72 -22.89 2.62
C GLY A 182 11.98 -21.69 1.99
N SER A 183 12.69 -20.71 1.45
CA SER A 183 12.09 -19.54 0.77
C SER A 183 11.85 -19.87 -0.71
N PRO A 184 10.62 -19.70 -1.25
CA PRO A 184 10.29 -20.02 -2.63
C PRO A 184 10.78 -18.91 -3.58
N ARG A 185 12.11 -18.82 -3.76
CA ARG A 185 12.76 -17.80 -4.62
C ARG A 185 12.18 -17.78 -6.04
N ILE A 186 11.86 -18.95 -6.57
CA ILE A 186 11.34 -19.12 -7.94
C ILE A 186 9.89 -18.61 -8.05
N SER A 187 9.08 -18.73 -7.00
CA SER A 187 7.73 -18.15 -6.96
C SER A 187 7.79 -16.63 -6.96
N ILE A 188 8.68 -16.04 -6.16
CA ILE A 188 8.88 -14.59 -6.10
C ILE A 188 9.36 -14.07 -7.46
N LEU A 189 10.31 -14.76 -8.10
CA LEU A 189 10.80 -14.39 -9.43
C LEU A 189 9.70 -14.45 -10.49
N CYS A 190 8.85 -15.47 -10.45
CA CYS A 190 7.71 -15.60 -11.36
C CYS A 190 6.70 -14.46 -11.15
N CYS A 191 6.33 -14.15 -9.90
CA CYS A 191 5.46 -13.01 -9.59
C CYS A 191 6.07 -11.68 -10.05
N ALA A 192 7.37 -11.48 -9.84
CA ALA A 192 8.08 -10.29 -10.29
C ALA A 192 8.11 -10.17 -11.82
N PHE A 193 8.31 -11.29 -12.53
CA PHE A 193 8.30 -11.33 -13.99
C PHE A 193 6.91 -10.97 -14.56
N PHE A 194 5.85 -11.56 -14.03
CA PHE A 194 4.47 -11.20 -14.41
C PHE A 194 4.14 -9.75 -14.08
N SER A 195 4.56 -9.25 -12.91
CA SER A 195 4.41 -7.84 -12.56
C SER A 195 5.18 -6.93 -13.52
N GLY A 196 6.38 -7.33 -13.96
CA GLY A 196 7.18 -6.59 -14.93
C GLY A 196 6.53 -6.51 -16.31
N ILE A 197 5.91 -7.62 -16.77
CA ILE A 197 5.11 -7.61 -18.01
C ILE A 197 3.94 -6.62 -17.89
N LEU A 198 3.30 -6.57 -16.73
CA LEU A 198 2.16 -5.68 -16.49
C LEU A 198 2.55 -4.19 -16.56
N VAL A 199 3.81 -3.84 -16.30
CA VAL A 199 4.32 -2.46 -16.43
C VAL A 199 4.31 -1.97 -17.88
N LEU A 200 4.31 -2.87 -18.88
CA LEU A 200 4.20 -2.47 -20.29
C LEU A 200 2.81 -1.91 -20.63
N ILE A 201 1.80 -2.18 -19.79
CA ILE A 201 0.45 -1.67 -19.97
C ILE A 201 0.38 -0.21 -19.51
N PRO A 202 -0.30 0.68 -20.27
CA PRO A 202 -0.50 2.07 -19.87
C PRO A 202 -1.12 2.20 -18.47
N GLN A 203 -0.53 3.07 -17.64
CA GLN A 203 -0.94 3.30 -16.25
C GLN A 203 -2.44 3.58 -16.10
N GLN A 204 -3.04 4.35 -17.02
CA GLN A 204 -4.46 4.70 -16.98
C GLN A 204 -5.37 3.46 -16.98
N PHE A 205 -5.03 2.44 -17.77
CA PHE A 205 -5.80 1.19 -17.82
C PHE A 205 -5.63 0.37 -16.53
N LEU A 206 -4.41 0.36 -15.95
CA LEU A 206 -4.18 -0.30 -14.67
C LEU A 206 -5.00 0.36 -13.55
N PHE A 207 -5.05 1.69 -13.50
CA PHE A 207 -5.86 2.42 -12.52
C PHE A 207 -7.36 2.11 -12.66
N SER A 208 -7.86 1.95 -13.89
CA SER A 208 -9.24 1.55 -14.13
C SER A 208 -9.53 0.09 -13.73
N LEU A 209 -8.53 -0.79 -13.75
CA LEU A 209 -8.70 -2.22 -13.42
C LEU A 209 -8.77 -2.48 -11.91
N ILE A 210 -8.08 -1.67 -11.10
CA ILE A 210 -8.05 -1.78 -9.64
C ILE A 210 -9.45 -1.84 -9.01
N PRO A 211 -10.36 -0.86 -9.22
CA PRO A 211 -11.67 -0.88 -8.59
C PRO A 211 -12.50 -2.10 -9.01
N ILE A 212 -12.43 -2.49 -10.28
CA ILE A 212 -13.11 -3.69 -10.81
C ILE A 212 -12.60 -4.93 -10.07
N SER A 213 -11.28 -5.06 -9.89
CA SER A 213 -10.68 -6.20 -9.21
C SER A 213 -11.09 -6.30 -7.73
N VAL A 214 -11.20 -5.16 -7.04
CA VAL A 214 -11.62 -5.09 -5.63
C VAL A 214 -13.09 -5.48 -5.51
N CYS A 215 -13.96 -4.96 -6.37
CA CYS A 215 -15.39 -5.31 -6.39
C CYS A 215 -15.61 -6.82 -6.58
N VAL A 216 -14.91 -7.43 -7.53
CA VAL A 216 -15.00 -8.87 -7.79
C VAL A 216 -14.52 -9.69 -6.58
N ARG A 217 -13.42 -9.27 -5.94
CA ARG A 217 -12.89 -9.95 -4.74
C ARG A 217 -13.88 -9.91 -3.58
N ILE A 218 -14.45 -8.73 -3.29
CA ILE A 218 -15.43 -8.56 -2.22
C ILE A 218 -16.67 -9.39 -2.50
N PHE A 219 -17.22 -9.33 -3.72
CA PHE A 219 -18.40 -10.11 -4.10
C PHE A 219 -18.16 -11.63 -3.93
N CYS A 220 -16.98 -12.10 -4.33
CA CYS A 220 -16.58 -13.48 -4.17
C CYS A 220 -16.48 -13.88 -2.69
N GLN A 221 -15.82 -13.06 -1.86
CA GLN A 221 -15.69 -13.30 -0.41
C GLN A 221 -17.05 -13.35 0.30
N VAL A 222 -17.97 -12.44 -0.04
CA VAL A 222 -19.34 -12.44 0.50
C VAL A 222 -20.06 -13.73 0.12
N SER A 223 -20.01 -14.12 -1.16
CA SER A 223 -20.63 -15.35 -1.65
C SER A 223 -20.09 -16.59 -0.93
N PHE A 224 -18.78 -16.66 -0.71
CA PHE A 224 -18.16 -17.74 0.06
C PHE A 224 -18.60 -17.71 1.54
N PHE A 225 -18.62 -16.53 2.16
CA PHE A 225 -19.04 -16.36 3.55
C PHE A 225 -20.48 -16.81 3.76
N GLU A 226 -21.39 -16.45 2.86
CA GLU A 226 -22.78 -16.90 2.92
C GLU A 226 -22.90 -18.41 2.79
N ARG A 227 -22.13 -19.02 1.88
CA ARG A 227 -22.08 -20.48 1.72
C ARG A 227 -21.62 -21.15 3.02
N TYR A 228 -20.53 -20.70 3.64
CA TYR A 228 -20.04 -21.28 4.90
C TYR A 228 -20.97 -21.03 6.10
N ARG A 229 -21.63 -19.87 6.15
CA ARG A 229 -22.66 -19.58 7.15
C ARG A 229 -23.82 -20.56 7.05
N ASN A 230 -24.25 -20.87 5.83
CA ASN A 230 -25.36 -21.81 5.58
C ASN A 230 -25.03 -23.26 5.95
N PHE A 231 -23.76 -23.67 5.85
CA PHE A 231 -23.30 -25.00 6.27
C PHE A 231 -23.07 -25.13 7.79
N GLY A 232 -23.27 -24.08 8.60
CA GLY A 232 -23.20 -24.14 10.06
C GLY A 232 -21.79 -24.34 10.66
N ILE A 233 -20.75 -24.42 9.82
CA ILE A 233 -19.35 -24.73 10.20
C ILE A 233 -18.72 -23.58 11.02
N LEU A 234 -19.25 -22.36 10.90
CA LEU A 234 -18.70 -21.17 11.56
C LEU A 234 -18.77 -21.23 13.11
N LYS A 235 -19.72 -21.98 13.69
CA LYS A 235 -19.84 -22.14 15.16
C LYS A 235 -18.64 -22.88 15.79
N PHE A 236 -17.89 -23.66 15.01
CA PHE A 236 -16.76 -24.43 15.50
C PHE A 236 -15.46 -23.61 15.55
N PHE A 237 -15.32 -22.58 14.72
CA PHE A 237 -14.11 -21.74 14.64
C PHE A 237 -14.14 -20.53 15.59
N LEU A 238 -15.31 -20.20 16.14
CA LEU A 238 -15.54 -19.05 17.03
C LEU A 238 -15.50 -19.40 18.53
N LYS A 239 -15.19 -20.65 18.88
CA LYS A 239 -15.02 -21.14 20.26
C LYS A 239 -13.53 -21.34 20.56
#